data_AF-A0A4S8MMS1-F1
#
_entry.id   AF-A0A4S8MMS1-F1
#
_cell.length_a   1.000
_cell.length_b   1.000
_cell.length_c   1.000
_cell.angle_alpha   90.00
_cell.angle_beta   90.00
_cell.angle_gamma   90.00
#
_symmetry.space_group_name_H-M   'P 1'
#
loop_
_entity.id
_entity.type
_entity.pdbx_description
1 polymer ?
#
loop_
_entity_poly.entity_id
_entity_poly.type
_entity_poly.pdbx_seq_one_letter_code
_entity_poly.pdbx_strand_id
1 'polypeptide(L)'
;RKLIILDLNGTLLYRAPPESRDLYPRKRGRYPLYITTRPLRIVYARLYIPSFRKYLFHAETRKWLDVMVWNSAQPHSNVDAGTQEEKEGEKKNSGLIAVWAKDTLGLNKAAYNSKSQTTKNLDKPWEQLTPLIPGNENFSPEEMQRAREMLQPWNHFCVPEYSREVWLRDGRVVA
;
A
#
# COMPACT_ATOMS: atom_id res chain seq x y z
N ARG A 1 18.99 8.76 7.41
CA ARG A 1 18.30 8.30 6.17
C ARG A 1 16.85 8.83 6.20
N LYS A 2 16.15 8.84 5.07
CA LYS A 2 14.74 9.26 4.98
C LYS A 2 13.86 8.04 4.74
N LEU A 3 12.62 8.08 5.22
CA LEU A 3 11.60 7.07 4.96
C LEU A 3 10.49 7.66 4.09
N ILE A 4 10.18 7.01 2.96
CA ILE A 4 8.97 7.29 2.19
C ILE A 4 7.95 6.17 2.39
N ILE A 5 6.72 6.54 2.75
CA ILE A 5 5.60 5.62 2.92
C ILE A 5 4.63 5.82 1.76
N LEU A 6 4.45 4.78 0.96
CA LEU A 6 3.62 4.80 -0.23
C LEU A 6 2.24 4.22 0.08
N ASP A 7 1.19 4.97 -0.28
CA ASP A 7 -0.16 4.42 -0.36
C ASP A 7 -0.38 3.70 -1.69
N LEU A 8 -1.28 2.72 -1.72
CA LEU A 8 -1.57 1.95 -2.93
C LEU A 8 -2.81 2.45 -3.65
N ASN A 9 -3.98 2.18 -3.07
CA ASN A 9 -5.27 2.39 -3.72
C ASN A 9 -5.54 3.88 -3.93
N GLY A 10 -5.81 4.27 -5.18
CA GLY A 10 -6.05 5.67 -5.52
C GLY A 10 -4.77 6.51 -5.55
N THR A 11 -3.58 5.93 -5.30
CA THR A 11 -2.30 6.64 -5.39
C THR A 11 -1.43 6.04 -6.48
N LEU A 12 -0.98 4.79 -6.30
CA LEU A 12 -0.12 4.09 -7.26
C LEU A 12 -0.88 3.17 -8.21
N LEU A 13 -2.13 2.82 -7.87
CA LEU A 13 -2.96 1.94 -8.67
C LEU A 13 -4.45 2.24 -8.51
N TYR A 14 -5.19 1.88 -9.56
CA TYR A 14 -6.64 1.90 -9.62
C TYR A 14 -7.13 0.45 -9.65
N ARG A 15 -8.15 0.14 -8.85
CA ARG A 15 -8.79 -1.18 -8.87
C ARG A 15 -10.15 -1.07 -9.50
N ALA A 16 -10.37 -1.86 -10.55
CA ALA A 16 -11.69 -1.96 -11.14
C ALA A 16 -12.69 -2.43 -10.08
N PRO A 17 -13.93 -1.89 -10.08
CA PRO A 17 -15.02 -2.58 -9.42
C PRO A 17 -15.12 -4.01 -10.00
N PRO A 18 -15.56 -4.99 -9.20
CA PRO A 18 -15.88 -6.29 -9.76
C PRO A 18 -16.84 -6.09 -10.93
N GLU A 19 -16.49 -6.61 -12.11
CA GLU A 19 -17.48 -6.74 -13.19
C GLU A 19 -18.70 -7.42 -12.59
N SER A 20 -19.89 -6.92 -12.95
CA SER A 20 -21.19 -7.29 -12.39
C SER A 20 -21.23 -8.73 -11.87
N ARG A 21 -21.79 -8.91 -10.67
CA ARG A 21 -22.13 -10.22 -10.07
C ARG A 21 -22.85 -11.18 -11.03
N ASP A 22 -23.30 -10.69 -12.18
CA ASP A 22 -24.02 -11.39 -13.25
C ASP A 22 -23.14 -12.26 -14.16
N LEU A 23 -21.80 -12.10 -14.18
CA LEU A 23 -20.93 -12.99 -14.98
C LEU A 23 -20.62 -14.33 -14.30
N TYR A 24 -20.92 -14.45 -13.00
CA TYR A 24 -20.94 -15.74 -12.31
C TYR A 24 -22.38 -16.08 -11.99
N PRO A 25 -23.10 -16.85 -12.84
CA PRO A 25 -24.39 -17.37 -12.46
C PRO A 25 -24.21 -18.13 -11.15
N ARG A 26 -24.87 -17.68 -10.08
CA ARG A 26 -25.07 -18.48 -8.87
C ARG A 26 -25.85 -19.72 -9.29
N LYS A 27 -25.16 -20.78 -9.73
CA LYS A 27 -25.77 -22.09 -9.86
C LYS A 27 -26.25 -22.45 -8.45
N ARG A 28 -27.56 -22.31 -8.21
CA ARG A 28 -28.28 -22.96 -7.11
C ARG A 28 -28.22 -24.47 -7.37
N GLY A 29 -27.05 -25.07 -7.23
CA GLY A 29 -26.79 -26.50 -7.38
C GLY A 29 -26.47 -27.10 -6.02
N ARG A 30 -27.20 -28.14 -5.63
CA ARG A 30 -27.06 -28.88 -4.37
C ARG A 30 -25.80 -29.77 -4.34
N TYR A 31 -24.60 -29.22 -4.53
CA TYR A 31 -23.34 -29.97 -4.31
C TYR A 31 -22.25 -29.06 -3.72
N PRO A 32 -21.62 -29.43 -2.58
CA PRO A 32 -20.63 -28.60 -1.93
C PRO A 32 -19.23 -29.04 -2.34
N LEU A 33 -18.58 -28.41 -3.35
CA LEU A 33 -17.17 -28.75 -3.63
C LEU A 33 -16.41 -27.81 -4.58
N TYR A 34 -16.40 -26.50 -4.37
CA TYR A 34 -15.24 -25.68 -4.75
C TYR A 34 -15.25 -24.37 -3.97
N ILE A 35 -14.12 -24.06 -3.34
CA ILE A 35 -13.84 -22.76 -2.74
C ILE A 35 -14.04 -21.73 -3.85
N THR A 36 -15.14 -20.98 -3.81
CA THR A 36 -15.34 -19.84 -4.71
C THR A 36 -14.42 -18.74 -4.22
N THR A 37 -13.14 -18.80 -4.63
CA THR A 37 -12.24 -17.65 -4.50
C THR A 37 -12.92 -16.49 -5.21
N ARG A 38 -13.13 -15.39 -4.50
CA ARG A 38 -13.67 -14.19 -5.14
C ARG A 38 -12.72 -13.84 -6.29
N PRO A 39 -13.23 -13.53 -7.50
CA PRO A 39 -12.37 -13.15 -8.60
C PRO A 39 -11.49 -11.97 -8.16
N LEU A 40 -10.18 -12.11 -8.39
CA LEU A 40 -9.22 -11.04 -8.11
C LEU A 40 -9.66 -9.80 -8.90
N ARG A 41 -9.64 -8.63 -8.25
CA ARG A 41 -9.99 -7.39 -8.96
C ARG A 41 -8.91 -7.10 -9.99
N ILE A 42 -9.32 -6.64 -11.17
CA ILE A 42 -8.36 -6.12 -12.16
C ILE A 42 -7.70 -4.87 -11.56
N VAL A 43 -6.38 -4.83 -11.62
CA VAL A 43 -5.55 -3.74 -11.08
C VAL A 43 -4.84 -3.04 -12.23
N TYR A 44 -4.97 -1.72 -12.27
CA TYR A 44 -4.32 -0.86 -13.24
C TYR A 44 -3.28 -0.02 -12.51
N ALA A 45 -2.00 -0.25 -12.82
CA ALA A 45 -0.91 0.55 -12.24
C ALA A 45 -0.91 1.96 -12.83
N ARG A 46 -0.52 2.95 -12.02
CA ARG A 46 -0.27 4.31 -12.48
C ARG A 46 0.84 4.33 -13.52
N LEU A 47 0.76 5.27 -14.46
CA LEU A 47 1.80 5.46 -15.47
C LEU A 47 3.17 5.66 -14.79
N TYR A 48 4.23 5.14 -15.42
CA TYR A 48 5.61 5.18 -14.93
C TYR A 48 5.92 4.42 -13.63
N ILE A 49 5.00 3.61 -13.08
CA ILE A 49 5.30 2.78 -11.90
C ILE A 49 6.55 1.89 -12.07
N PRO A 50 6.80 1.24 -13.23
CA PRO A 50 8.03 0.46 -13.42
C PRO A 50 9.30 1.32 -13.29
N SER A 51 9.33 2.48 -13.94
CA SER A 51 10.47 3.42 -13.87
C SER A 51 10.64 3.99 -12.46
N PHE A 52 9.53 4.33 -11.79
CA PHE A 52 9.53 4.82 -10.41
C PHE A 52 10.07 3.77 -9.43
N ARG A 53 9.64 2.50 -9.56
CA ARG A 53 10.22 1.38 -8.78
C ARG A 53 11.72 1.27 -9.02
N LYS A 54 12.17 1.31 -10.28
CA LYS A 54 13.59 1.24 -10.63
C LYS A 54 14.39 2.38 -9.99
N TYR A 55 13.83 3.60 -9.98
CA TYR A 55 14.44 4.76 -9.33
C TYR A 55 14.52 4.60 -7.81
N LEU A 56 13.42 4.20 -7.15
CA LEU A 56 13.35 4.01 -5.70
C LEU A 56 14.36 2.95 -5.22
N PHE A 57 14.50 1.86 -5.95
CA PHE A 57 15.38 0.75 -5.59
C PHE A 57 16.76 0.81 -6.24
N HIS A 58 17.09 1.90 -6.92
CA HIS A 58 18.43 2.12 -7.44
C HIS A 58 19.45 2.17 -6.29
N ALA A 59 20.66 1.62 -6.51
CA ALA A 59 21.68 1.50 -5.47
C ALA A 59 22.01 2.86 -4.80
N GLU A 60 22.12 3.93 -5.58
CA GLU A 60 22.35 5.29 -5.07
C GLU A 60 21.17 5.83 -4.25
N THR A 61 19.93 5.61 -4.69
CA THR A 61 18.73 6.07 -3.97
C THR A 61 18.61 5.38 -2.62
N ARG A 62 18.86 4.07 -2.59
CA ARG A 62 18.79 3.26 -1.36
C ARG A 62 19.82 3.66 -0.29
N LYS A 63 20.91 4.36 -0.66
CA LYS A 63 21.88 4.86 0.34
C LYS A 63 21.23 5.83 1.32
N TRP A 64 20.26 6.63 0.88
CA TRP A 64 19.67 7.68 1.70
C TRP A 64 18.15 7.55 1.88
N LEU A 65 17.46 6.74 1.07
CA LEU A 65 16.01 6.56 1.10
C LEU A 65 15.63 5.10 1.37
N ASP A 66 14.85 4.92 2.43
CA ASP A 66 14.14 3.69 2.74
C ASP A 66 12.68 3.81 2.28
N VAL A 67 12.11 2.71 1.78
CA VAL A 67 10.79 2.70 1.15
C VAL A 67 9.89 1.69 1.86
N MET A 68 8.69 2.12 2.20
CA MET A 68 7.65 1.32 2.82
C MET A 68 6.33 1.45 2.05
N VAL A 69 5.50 0.42 2.07
CA VAL A 69 4.11 0.49 1.63
C VAL A 69 3.18 0.43 2.84
N TRP A 70 2.20 1.31 2.92
CA TRP A 70 1.15 1.25 3.94
C TRP A 70 -0.22 1.44 3.30
N ASN A 71 -0.96 0.35 3.10
CA ASN A 71 -2.26 0.35 2.45
C ASN A 71 -3.40 0.36 3.50
N SER A 72 -4.48 1.09 3.22
CA SER A 72 -5.69 1.12 4.07
C SER A 72 -6.65 -0.04 3.84
N ALA A 73 -6.41 -0.87 2.82
CA ALA A 73 -7.23 -2.04 2.53
C ALA A 73 -6.73 -3.32 3.24
N GLN A 74 -7.61 -4.31 3.36
CA GLN A 74 -7.32 -5.57 4.06
C GLN A 74 -6.15 -6.32 3.39
N PRO A 75 -5.37 -7.12 4.12
CA PRO A 75 -4.16 -7.78 3.60
C PRO A 75 -4.37 -8.56 2.30
N HIS A 76 -5.51 -9.25 2.16
CA HIS A 76 -5.84 -10.00 0.94
C HIS A 76 -5.88 -9.12 -0.31
N SER A 77 -6.12 -7.81 -0.17
CA SER A 77 -6.13 -6.88 -1.31
C SER A 77 -4.72 -6.52 -1.80
N ASN A 78 -3.69 -6.62 -0.95
CA ASN A 78 -2.31 -6.45 -1.40
C ASN A 78 -1.92 -7.55 -2.39
N VAL A 79 -2.39 -8.77 -2.15
CA VAL A 79 -2.20 -9.92 -3.04
C VAL A 79 -2.74 -9.64 -4.45
N ASP A 80 -3.90 -8.98 -4.57
CA ASP A 80 -4.50 -8.62 -5.85
C ASP A 80 -3.69 -7.55 -6.63
N ALA A 81 -2.83 -6.77 -5.97
CA ALA A 81 -2.09 -5.65 -6.58
C ALA A 81 -0.76 -6.04 -7.25
N GLY A 82 -0.48 -7.33 -7.40
CA GLY A 82 0.82 -7.77 -7.94
C GLY A 82 1.97 -7.62 -6.94
N THR A 83 1.68 -7.39 -5.65
CA THR A 83 2.66 -7.49 -4.55
C THR A 83 2.91 -8.95 -4.12
N GLN A 84 2.49 -9.93 -4.93
CA GLN A 84 2.60 -11.38 -4.65
C GLN A 84 4.02 -11.91 -4.51
N GLU A 85 5.04 -11.18 -4.98
CA GLU A 85 6.45 -11.53 -4.74
C GLU A 85 6.85 -11.43 -3.25
N GLU A 86 5.93 -11.02 -2.37
CA GLU A 86 6.18 -10.95 -0.92
C GLU A 86 5.31 -11.92 -0.14
N LYS A 87 5.12 -13.14 -0.66
CA LYS A 87 4.87 -14.27 0.25
C LYS A 87 6.09 -14.46 1.14
N GLU A 88 5.81 -14.91 2.35
CA GLU A 88 6.64 -14.93 3.57
C GLU A 88 8.07 -15.53 3.45
N GLY A 89 8.47 -16.05 2.28
CA GLY A 89 9.81 -16.54 1.96
C GLY A 89 10.67 -15.64 1.04
N GLU A 90 10.11 -14.64 0.35
CA GLU A 90 10.82 -13.76 -0.61
C GLU A 90 11.07 -12.34 -0.09
N LYS A 91 11.01 -12.13 1.23
CA LYS A 91 11.29 -10.83 1.89
C LYS A 91 12.64 -10.18 1.55
N LYS A 92 13.56 -10.90 0.89
CA LYS A 92 14.91 -10.39 0.58
C LYS A 92 15.01 -9.57 -0.70
N ASN A 93 14.05 -9.62 -1.63
CA ASN A 93 14.29 -9.11 -3.00
C ASN A 93 13.51 -7.85 -3.41
N SER A 94 12.53 -7.39 -2.63
CA SER A 94 11.75 -6.19 -3.00
C SER A 94 12.43 -4.87 -2.67
N GLY A 95 13.39 -4.87 -1.74
CA GLY A 95 14.05 -3.66 -1.25
C GLY A 95 13.16 -2.78 -0.37
N LEU A 96 11.92 -3.19 -0.07
CA LEU A 96 11.02 -2.52 0.88
C LEU A 96 11.42 -2.87 2.32
N ILE A 97 11.36 -1.89 3.22
CA ILE A 97 11.62 -2.13 4.64
C ILE A 97 10.41 -2.73 5.37
N ALA A 98 9.20 -2.46 4.86
CA ALA A 98 7.96 -3.00 5.40
C ALA A 98 6.79 -2.85 4.40
N VAL A 99 5.82 -3.76 4.49
CA VAL A 99 4.53 -3.66 3.83
C VAL A 99 3.42 -3.85 4.85
N TRP A 100 2.64 -2.80 5.07
CA TRP A 100 1.57 -2.74 6.04
C TRP A 100 0.21 -2.61 5.37
N ALA A 101 -0.81 -3.20 5.97
CA ALA A 101 -2.18 -3.18 5.49
C ALA A 101 -3.14 -2.72 6.60
N LYS A 102 -4.45 -2.88 6.38
CA LYS A 102 -5.48 -2.41 7.32
C LYS A 102 -5.36 -2.99 8.74
N ASP A 103 -4.83 -4.19 8.86
CA ASP A 103 -4.56 -4.88 10.12
C ASP A 103 -3.54 -4.15 11.00
N THR A 104 -2.67 -3.32 10.41
CA THR A 104 -1.68 -2.54 11.15
C THR A 104 -2.19 -1.16 11.59
N LEU A 105 -3.44 -0.81 11.29
CA LEU A 105 -4.01 0.50 11.64
C LEU A 105 -4.60 0.59 13.06
N GLY A 106 -4.48 -0.47 13.88
CA GLY A 106 -4.98 -0.46 15.26
C GLY A 106 -6.51 -0.43 15.36
N LEU A 107 -7.20 -0.89 14.32
CA LEU A 107 -8.67 -0.85 14.24
C LEU A 107 -9.30 -1.97 15.08
N ASN A 108 -10.42 -1.65 15.72
CA ASN A 108 -11.27 -2.68 16.31
C ASN A 108 -11.90 -3.57 15.20
N LYS A 109 -12.46 -4.72 15.59
CA LYS A 109 -13.03 -5.69 14.64
C LYS A 109 -14.13 -5.10 13.75
N ALA A 110 -14.94 -4.17 14.26
CA ALA A 110 -16.00 -3.54 13.48
C ALA A 110 -15.43 -2.61 12.39
N ALA A 111 -14.52 -1.70 12.78
CA ALA A 111 -13.84 -0.78 11.86
C ALA A 111 -12.94 -1.52 10.86
N TYR A 112 -12.31 -2.63 11.27
CA TYR A 112 -11.54 -3.49 10.38
C TYR A 112 -12.39 -4.07 9.23
N ASN A 113 -13.65 -4.40 9.50
CA ASN A 113 -14.58 -5.00 8.53
C ASN A 113 -15.44 -3.99 7.76
N SER A 114 -15.44 -2.71 8.15
CA SER A 114 -16.21 -1.65 7.47
C SER A 114 -15.33 -0.80 6.55
N LYS A 115 -15.92 -0.02 5.65
CA LYS A 115 -15.21 1.02 4.88
C LYS A 115 -15.14 2.32 5.70
N SER A 116 -14.50 2.28 6.87
CA SER A 116 -14.28 3.47 7.68
C SER A 116 -13.13 4.30 7.13
N GLN A 117 -13.21 5.62 7.28
CA GLN A 117 -12.03 6.47 7.20
C GLN A 117 -11.00 5.99 8.21
N THR A 118 -9.74 5.90 7.79
CA THR A 118 -8.63 5.42 8.63
C THR A 118 -7.54 6.47 8.63
N THR A 119 -6.93 6.69 9.79
CA THR A 119 -5.78 7.59 9.95
C THR A 119 -4.51 6.76 10.08
N LYS A 120 -3.52 7.02 9.23
CA LYS A 120 -2.20 6.38 9.33
C LYS A 120 -1.37 7.18 10.32
N ASN A 121 -1.26 6.71 11.56
CA ASN A 121 -0.43 7.37 12.55
C ASN A 121 1.06 7.06 12.30
N LEU A 122 1.84 8.09 11.97
CA LEU A 122 3.27 7.96 11.68
C LEU A 122 4.11 7.61 12.93
N ASP A 123 3.58 7.72 14.15
CA ASP A 123 4.29 7.24 15.36
C ASP A 123 4.62 5.75 15.27
N LYS A 124 3.69 4.97 14.70
CA LYS A 124 3.84 3.52 14.60
C LYS A 124 5.06 3.08 13.80
N PRO A 125 5.30 3.55 12.54
CA PRO A 125 6.52 3.22 11.84
C PRO A 125 7.76 3.81 12.51
N TRP A 126 7.68 4.99 13.13
CA TRP A 126 8.82 5.53 13.89
C TRP A 126 9.18 4.67 15.10
N GLU A 127 8.23 4.07 15.81
CA GLU A 127 8.52 3.16 16.92
C GLU A 127 9.08 1.82 16.44
N GLN A 128 8.51 1.24 15.39
CA GLN A 128 8.81 -0.14 14.97
C GLN A 128 9.98 -0.22 13.96
N LEU A 129 10.24 0.83 13.19
CA LEU A 129 11.23 0.83 12.10
C LEU A 129 12.47 1.66 12.43
N THR A 130 12.42 2.62 13.37
CA THR A 130 13.62 3.38 13.78
C THR A 130 14.80 2.49 14.20
N PRO A 131 14.61 1.40 14.97
CA PRO A 131 15.71 0.48 15.31
C PRO A 131 16.31 -0.22 14.09
N LEU A 132 15.57 -0.29 12.97
CA LEU A 132 15.94 -0.99 11.75
C LEU A 132 16.60 -0.06 10.72
N ILE A 133 16.59 1.26 10.92
CA ILE A 133 17.15 2.25 10.01
C ILE A 133 18.57 2.65 10.49
N PRO A 134 19.64 2.23 9.79
CA PRO A 134 21.00 2.60 10.16
C PRO A 134 21.21 4.12 10.10
N GLY A 135 21.79 4.69 11.16
CA GLY A 135 22.12 6.12 11.24
C GLY A 135 20.96 7.04 11.67
N ASN A 136 19.92 6.51 12.32
CA ASN A 136 18.85 7.31 12.93
C ASN A 136 19.16 7.79 14.36
N GLU A 137 20.40 7.61 14.82
CA GLU A 137 20.91 8.01 16.15
C GLU A 137 20.96 9.54 16.34
N ASN A 138 20.68 10.31 15.28
CA ASN A 138 20.89 11.75 15.21
C ASN A 138 19.63 12.59 15.51
N PHE A 139 18.47 12.00 15.75
CA PHE A 139 17.29 12.76 16.17
C PHE A 139 17.26 12.89 17.69
N SER A 140 17.13 14.12 18.19
CA SER A 140 16.98 14.31 19.62
C SER A 140 15.64 13.71 20.09
N PRO A 141 15.56 13.16 21.31
CA PRO A 141 14.30 12.68 21.88
C PRO A 141 13.18 13.72 21.85
N GLU A 142 13.53 15.00 21.95
CA GLU A 142 12.60 16.13 21.96
C GLU A 142 12.01 16.42 20.57
N GLU A 143 12.81 16.30 19.51
CA GLU A 143 12.35 16.42 18.12
C GLU A 143 11.40 15.29 17.75
N MET A 144 11.72 14.07 18.19
CA MET A 144 10.83 12.91 18.02
C MET A 144 9.52 13.10 18.78
N GLN A 145 9.54 13.66 19.99
CA GLN A 145 8.34 13.90 20.80
C GLN A 145 7.43 14.96 20.19
N ARG A 146 7.97 16.09 19.72
CA ARG A 146 7.18 17.12 19.01
C ARG A 146 6.52 16.60 17.74
N ALA A 147 7.22 15.73 16.99
CA ALA A 147 6.67 15.11 15.80
C ALA A 147 5.54 14.10 16.11
N ARG A 148 5.50 13.53 17.32
CA ARG A 148 4.44 12.62 17.80
C ARG A 148 3.17 13.33 18.25
N GLU A 149 3.32 14.52 18.83
CA GLU A 149 2.19 15.28 19.42
C GLU A 149 1.26 15.93 18.39
N MET A 150 1.70 16.06 17.13
CA MET A 150 0.86 16.46 16.00
C MET A 150 0.67 15.25 15.07
N LEU A 151 -0.53 15.08 14.49
CA LEU A 151 -0.86 14.06 13.47
C LEU A 151 -0.11 14.27 12.12
N GLN A 152 1.18 14.61 12.19
CA GLN A 152 2.16 14.88 11.14
C GLN A 152 1.58 15.44 9.83
N PRO A 153 0.80 16.55 9.87
CA PRO A 153 0.16 17.12 8.69
C PRO A 153 1.18 17.70 7.69
N TRP A 154 2.44 17.89 8.10
CA TRP A 154 3.49 18.41 7.22
C TRP A 154 4.27 17.29 6.52
N ASN A 155 4.02 16.02 6.86
CA ASN A 155 4.76 14.85 6.36
C ASN A 155 4.00 14.09 5.27
N HIS A 156 3.04 14.72 4.60
CA HIS A 156 2.29 14.10 3.52
C HIS A 156 2.38 14.92 2.23
N PHE A 157 2.45 14.21 1.10
CA PHE A 157 2.33 14.79 -0.22
C PHE A 157 1.04 14.29 -0.86
N CYS A 158 0.04 15.15 -0.96
CA CYS A 158 -1.24 14.83 -1.57
C CYS A 158 -1.07 14.74 -3.10
N VAL A 159 -1.24 13.53 -3.65
CA VAL A 159 -1.35 13.33 -5.08
C VAL A 159 -2.81 13.25 -5.50
N PRO A 160 -3.17 13.68 -6.73
CA PRO A 160 -4.50 13.45 -7.27
C PRO A 160 -4.85 11.97 -7.25
N GLU A 161 -6.11 11.64 -6.98
CA GLU A 161 -6.57 10.26 -6.98
C GLU A 161 -6.35 9.60 -8.35
N TYR A 162 -5.76 8.40 -8.37
CA TYR A 162 -5.67 7.58 -9.56
C TYR A 162 -6.98 6.82 -9.77
N SER A 163 -7.91 7.49 -10.46
CA SER A 163 -9.23 6.95 -10.79
C SER A 163 -9.27 6.30 -12.17
N ARG A 164 -10.43 5.75 -12.54
CA ARG A 164 -10.70 5.21 -13.88
C ARG A 164 -10.49 6.26 -14.96
N GLU A 165 -10.94 7.49 -14.70
CA GLU A 165 -10.87 8.62 -15.63
C GLU A 165 -9.41 8.99 -15.90
N VAL A 166 -8.59 9.03 -14.85
CA VAL A 166 -7.15 9.29 -14.96
C VAL A 166 -6.46 8.17 -15.73
N TRP A 167 -6.77 6.90 -15.42
CA TRP A 167 -6.22 5.75 -16.15
C TRP A 167 -6.59 5.77 -17.64
N LEU A 168 -7.85 6.04 -17.99
CA LEU A 168 -8.30 6.13 -19.38
C LEU A 168 -7.61 7.27 -20.14
N ARG A 169 -7.35 8.40 -19.47
CA ARG A 169 -6.61 9.52 -20.04
C ARG A 169 -5.15 9.14 -20.32
N ASP A 170 -4.48 8.52 -19.34
CA ASP A 170 -3.08 8.14 -19.45
C ASP A 170 -2.86 7.07 -20.55
N GLY A 171 -3.83 6.15 -20.74
CA GLY A 171 -3.80 5.17 -21.82
C GLY A 171 -3.82 5.78 -23.24
N ARG A 172 -4.29 7.02 -23.39
CA ARG A 172 -4.27 7.74 -24.68
C ARG A 172 -2.93 8.43 -24.96
N VAL A 173 -2.07 8.60 -23.95
CA VAL A 173 -0.75 9.25 -24.10
C VAL A 173 0.31 8.27 -24.61
N VAL A 174 0.06 6.96 -24.47
CA VAL A 174 0.98 5.88 -24.84
C VAL A 174 0.60 5.23 -26.18
N ALA A 175 -0.51 5.66 -26.81
CA ALA A 175 -1.04 5.13 -28.06
C ALA A 175 -0.66 6.00 -29.26
#